data_AF-A0A9X0DET2-F1
#
_entry.id   AF-A0A9X0DET2-F1
#
_cell.length_a   1.000
_cell.length_b   1.000
_cell.length_c   1.000
_cell.angle_alpha   90.00
_cell.angle_beta   90.00
_cell.angle_gamma   90.00
#
_symmetry.space_group_name_H-M   'P 1'
#
loop_
_entity.id
_entity.type
_entity.pdbx_description
1 polymer ?
#
loop_
_entity_poly.entity_id
_entity_poly.type
_entity_poly.pdbx_seq_one_letter_code
_entity_poly.pdbx_strand_id
1 'polypeptide(L)'
;MKALIQPQMSKILDGIIGVVLFGTLHRGIDNVTLGELLQRILRAGVAGEAASLIVLRIDNEMVLDTVYSFSTITREKNIPVYCFFEQKSSKVSKMFGDDYKDFIVDEKSAILDGYESYGLLFDHYQFNKFSDPEDGNWR
;
A
#
# COMPACT_ATOMS: atom_id res chain seq x y z
N MET A 1 -17.66 22.59 -9.20
CA MET A 1 -18.14 21.55 -8.26
C MET A 1 -16.98 21.12 -7.36
N LYS A 2 -16.52 21.99 -6.43
CA LYS A 2 -15.36 21.73 -5.54
C LYS A 2 -15.63 22.04 -4.07
N ALA A 3 -16.85 22.47 -3.71
CA ALA A 3 -17.18 22.97 -2.38
C ALA A 3 -17.97 21.97 -1.50
N LEU A 4 -18.49 20.87 -2.06
CA LEU A 4 -19.37 19.96 -1.31
C LEU A 4 -18.64 18.78 -0.62
N ILE A 5 -17.38 18.52 -0.97
CA ILE A 5 -16.63 17.35 -0.47
C ILE A 5 -15.90 17.65 0.85
N GLN A 6 -15.44 18.88 1.06
CA GLN A 6 -14.66 19.26 2.26
C GLN A 6 -15.41 19.12 3.60
N PRO A 7 -16.70 19.50 3.74
CA PRO A 7 -17.39 19.40 5.02
C PRO A 7 -17.66 17.96 5.47
N GLN A 8 -17.77 17.03 4.52
CA GLN A 8 -18.12 15.64 4.79
C GLN A 8 -16.90 14.84 5.27
N MET A 9 -15.70 15.13 4.74
CA MET A 9 -14.45 14.47 5.15
C MET A 9 -14.09 14.75 6.62
N SER A 10 -14.39 15.94 7.15
CA SER A 10 -14.13 16.28 8.56
C SER A 10 -14.84 15.33 9.52
N LYS A 11 -16.09 14.94 9.20
CA LYS A 11 -16.87 14.04 10.06
C LYS A 11 -16.39 12.59 10.00
N ILE A 12 -15.78 12.19 8.89
CA ILE A 12 -15.19 10.85 8.74
C ILE A 12 -14.03 10.70 9.72
N LEU A 13 -13.17 11.72 9.82
CA LEU A 13 -12.02 11.70 10.74
C LEU A 13 -12.44 11.53 12.21
N ASP A 14 -13.56 12.13 12.61
CA ASP A 14 -14.07 12.01 13.99
C ASP A 14 -14.60 10.59 14.31
N GLY A 15 -14.89 9.78 13.30
CA GLY A 15 -15.30 8.38 13.44
C GLY A 15 -14.17 7.36 13.32
N ILE A 16 -12.96 7.78 12.94
CA ILE A 16 -11.82 6.88 12.77
C ILE A 16 -11.15 6.64 14.12
N ILE A 17 -11.13 5.39 14.56
CA ILE A 17 -10.42 4.95 15.78
C ILE A 17 -9.05 4.35 15.49
N GLY A 18 -8.72 4.12 14.21
CA GLY A 18 -7.46 3.53 13.78
C GLY A 18 -7.43 3.24 12.28
N VAL A 19 -6.23 3.09 11.74
CA VAL A 19 -5.99 2.75 10.34
C VAL A 19 -5.07 1.54 10.25
N VAL A 20 -5.40 0.61 9.36
CA VAL A 20 -4.58 -0.57 9.06
C VAL A 20 -4.24 -0.53 7.57
N LEU A 21 -2.94 -0.67 7.26
CA LEU A 21 -2.40 -0.57 5.92
C LEU A 21 -1.70 -1.89 5.58
N PHE A 22 -2.10 -2.56 4.50
CA PHE A 22 -1.56 -3.85 4.09
C PHE A 22 -0.82 -3.72 2.75
N GLY A 23 0.49 -3.99 2.75
CA GLY A 23 1.30 -3.98 1.52
C GLY A 23 1.26 -2.64 0.77
N THR A 24 0.96 -1.54 1.46
CA THR A 24 0.76 -0.23 0.84
C THR A 24 2.11 0.43 0.56
N LEU A 25 2.31 0.91 -0.66
CA LEU A 25 3.48 1.72 -1.00
C LEU A 25 3.38 3.11 -0.37
N HIS A 26 4.24 3.41 0.60
CA HIS A 26 4.26 4.68 1.34
C HIS A 26 5.43 5.58 0.98
N ARG A 27 6.61 5.00 0.80
CA ARG A 27 7.78 5.82 0.48
C ARG A 27 7.82 6.09 -1.01
N GLY A 28 7.96 7.37 -1.35
CA GLY A 28 8.44 7.76 -2.67
C GLY A 28 9.79 7.08 -2.88
N ILE A 29 9.91 6.36 -3.99
CA ILE A 29 11.16 5.69 -4.37
C ILE A 29 11.82 6.54 -5.47
N ASP A 30 13.13 6.47 -5.63
CA ASP A 30 13.78 7.08 -6.78
C ASP A 30 13.14 6.58 -8.08
N ASN A 31 13.10 7.43 -9.11
CA ASN A 31 12.31 7.18 -10.32
C ASN A 31 12.62 5.84 -11.00
N VAL A 32 13.84 5.32 -10.83
CA VAL A 32 14.28 4.02 -11.33
C VAL A 32 13.58 2.88 -10.60
N THR A 33 13.64 2.85 -9.27
CA THR A 33 13.05 1.78 -8.45
C THR A 33 11.53 1.86 -8.37
N LEU A 34 10.93 3.06 -8.50
CA LEU A 34 9.47 3.21 -8.64
C LEU A 34 8.96 2.56 -9.94
N GLY A 35 9.70 2.72 -11.04
CA GLY A 35 9.38 2.08 -12.33
C GLY A 35 9.40 0.56 -12.22
N GLU A 36 10.42 0.00 -11.56
CA GLU A 36 10.54 -1.44 -11.29
C GLU A 36 9.41 -1.94 -10.39
N LEU A 37 9.12 -1.23 -9.31
CA LEU A 37 8.03 -1.53 -8.39
C LEU A 37 6.66 -1.55 -9.10
N LEU A 38 6.37 -0.54 -9.90
CA LEU A 38 5.09 -0.47 -10.61
C LEU A 38 4.96 -1.57 -11.66
N GLN A 39 6.07 -1.95 -12.30
CA GLN A 39 6.10 -3.13 -13.16
C GLN A 39 5.80 -4.40 -12.37
N ARG A 40 6.32 -4.56 -11.15
CA ARG A 40 5.99 -5.69 -10.27
C ARG A 40 4.50 -5.72 -9.92
N ILE A 41 3.92 -4.59 -9.50
CA ILE A 41 2.49 -4.47 -9.14
C ILE A 41 1.57 -4.75 -10.35
N LEU A 42 1.87 -4.16 -11.51
CA LEU A 42 1.09 -4.40 -12.74
C LEU A 42 1.13 -5.88 -13.16
N ARG A 43 2.28 -6.53 -13.05
CA ARG A 43 2.49 -7.94 -13.42
C ARG A 43 1.92 -8.92 -12.41
N ALA A 44 1.80 -8.48 -11.16
CA ALA A 44 1.14 -9.21 -10.10
C ALA A 44 -0.37 -9.36 -10.37
N GLY A 45 -0.96 -8.55 -11.26
CA GLY A 45 -2.40 -8.67 -11.54
C GLY A 45 -3.25 -8.37 -10.30
N VAL A 46 -2.69 -7.61 -9.36
CA VAL A 46 -3.47 -7.01 -8.27
C VAL A 46 -4.49 -6.11 -8.96
N ALA A 47 -5.76 -6.47 -8.87
CA ALA A 47 -6.87 -5.72 -9.45
C ALA A 47 -7.07 -4.41 -8.68
N GLY A 48 -6.11 -3.50 -8.76
CA GLY A 48 -6.31 -2.08 -8.50
C GLY A 48 -6.75 -1.42 -9.80
N GLU A 49 -7.63 -0.42 -9.72
CA GLU A 49 -7.97 0.39 -10.87
C GLU A 49 -6.68 0.85 -11.56
N ALA A 50 -6.57 0.61 -12.87
CA ALA A 50 -5.41 1.04 -13.66
C ALA A 50 -5.09 2.54 -13.47
N ALA A 51 -6.10 3.35 -13.11
CA ALA A 51 -5.98 4.74 -12.73
C ALA A 51 -5.08 4.96 -11.49
N SER A 52 -5.16 4.13 -10.44
CA SER A 52 -4.34 4.25 -9.23
C SER A 52 -2.86 3.98 -9.52
N LEU A 53 -2.57 3.03 -10.42
CA LEU A 53 -1.20 2.71 -10.85
C LEU A 53 -0.61 3.78 -11.78
N ILE A 54 -1.46 4.47 -12.55
CA ILE A 54 -1.08 5.62 -13.35
C ILE A 54 -0.76 6.82 -12.46
N VAL A 55 -1.50 7.07 -11.38
CA VAL A 55 -1.20 8.12 -10.39
C VAL A 55 0.16 7.90 -9.73
N LEU A 56 0.50 6.64 -9.38
CA LEU A 56 1.83 6.29 -8.86
C LEU A 56 2.96 6.52 -9.88
N ARG A 57 2.69 6.46 -11.19
CA ARG A 57 3.68 6.77 -12.24
C ARG A 57 3.88 8.26 -12.48
N ILE A 58 2.85 9.07 -12.25
CA ILE A 58 2.78 10.44 -12.79
C ILE A 58 3.39 11.48 -11.85
N ASP A 59 3.32 11.31 -10.52
CA ASP A 59 3.93 12.28 -9.59
C ASP A 59 4.35 11.64 -8.26
N ASN A 60 5.64 11.35 -8.13
CA ASN A 60 6.26 10.96 -6.84
C ASN A 60 5.98 12.02 -5.76
N GLU A 61 5.95 13.30 -6.15
CA GLU A 61 5.60 14.42 -5.27
C GLU A 61 4.17 14.29 -4.71
N MET A 62 3.20 13.86 -5.52
CA MET A 62 1.81 13.69 -5.05
C MET A 62 1.68 12.56 -4.02
N VAL A 63 2.43 11.47 -4.20
CA VAL A 63 2.48 10.36 -3.22
C VAL A 63 3.10 10.84 -1.91
N LEU A 64 4.22 11.55 -1.99
CA LEU A 64 4.91 12.11 -0.82
C LEU A 64 4.04 13.13 -0.09
N ASP A 65 3.38 14.04 -0.80
CA ASP A 65 2.45 15.02 -0.23
C ASP A 65 1.25 14.36 0.44
N THR A 66 0.72 13.30 -0.18
CA THR A 66 -0.40 12.52 0.38
C THR A 66 0.04 11.83 1.68
N VAL A 67 1.21 11.20 1.67
CA VAL A 67 1.77 10.51 2.84
C VAL A 67 2.09 11.50 3.95
N TYR A 68 2.65 12.66 3.63
CA TYR A 68 2.92 13.73 4.58
C TYR A 68 1.63 14.27 5.21
N SER A 69 0.62 14.55 4.40
CA SER A 69 -0.68 15.06 4.85
C SER A 69 -1.41 14.04 5.73
N PHE A 70 -1.44 12.77 5.31
CA PHE A 70 -2.01 11.67 6.08
C PHE A 70 -1.31 11.52 7.44
N SER A 71 0.02 11.55 7.43
CA SER A 71 0.80 11.37 8.65
C SER A 71 0.64 12.55 9.62
N THR A 72 0.48 13.76 9.09
CA THR A 72 0.20 14.95 9.90
C THR A 72 -1.16 14.83 10.58
N ILE A 73 -2.22 14.55 9.81
CA ILE A 73 -3.60 14.47 10.31
C ILE A 73 -3.74 13.37 11.37
N THR A 74 -3.19 12.18 11.13
CA THR A 74 -3.34 11.06 12.06
C THR A 74 -2.59 11.29 13.36
N ARG A 75 -1.42 11.98 13.34
CA ARG A 75 -0.72 12.38 14.56
C ARG A 75 -1.47 13.46 15.34
N GLU A 76 -1.94 14.51 14.66
CA GLU A 76 -2.71 15.59 15.30
C GLU A 76 -3.98 15.06 15.99
N LYS A 77 -4.60 14.03 15.40
CA LYS A 77 -5.83 13.40 15.92
C LYS A 77 -5.57 12.20 16.84
N ASN A 78 -4.32 11.83 17.09
CA ASN A 78 -3.95 10.61 17.83
C ASN A 78 -4.61 9.33 17.29
N ILE A 79 -4.74 9.23 15.97
CA ILE A 79 -5.27 8.04 15.29
C ILE A 79 -4.11 7.03 15.17
N PRO A 80 -4.21 5.83 15.77
CA PRO A 80 -3.20 4.80 15.61
C PRO A 80 -3.18 4.30 14.16
N VAL A 81 -1.98 4.09 13.64
CA VAL A 81 -1.78 3.52 12.30
C VAL A 81 -0.85 2.32 12.42
N TYR A 82 -1.25 1.22 11.78
CA TYR A 82 -0.50 -0.02 11.74
C TYR A 82 -0.18 -0.41 10.31
N CYS A 83 1.10 -0.59 10.00
CA CYS A 83 1.58 -0.96 8.68
C CYS A 83 1.97 -2.43 8.64
N PHE A 84 1.45 -3.20 7.68
CA PHE A 84 1.76 -4.61 7.52
C PHE A 84 2.47 -4.86 6.19
N PHE A 85 3.59 -5.59 6.21
CA PHE A 85 4.43 -5.84 5.04
C PHE A 85 4.75 -7.33 4.85
N GLU A 86 5.03 -7.72 3.61
CA GLU A 86 5.21 -9.14 3.25
C GLU A 86 6.58 -9.65 3.71
N GLN A 87 6.62 -10.90 4.20
CA GLN A 87 7.87 -11.59 4.55
C GLN A 87 8.17 -12.76 3.61
N LYS A 88 7.28 -13.10 2.66
CA LYS A 88 7.55 -14.06 1.59
C LYS A 88 7.59 -13.36 0.24
N SER A 89 8.58 -13.71 -0.57
CA SER A 89 8.67 -13.18 -1.93
C SER A 89 7.58 -13.75 -2.83
N SER A 90 7.02 -12.89 -3.65
CA SER A 90 5.97 -13.18 -4.62
C SER A 90 6.57 -13.63 -5.95
N LYS A 91 5.89 -14.52 -6.67
CA LYS A 91 6.25 -14.77 -8.07
C LYS A 91 5.94 -13.52 -8.90
N VAL A 92 6.96 -12.95 -9.54
CA VAL A 92 6.84 -11.76 -10.41
C VAL A 92 6.90 -12.24 -11.86
N SER A 93 5.77 -12.20 -12.56
CA SER A 93 5.58 -12.93 -13.82
C SER A 93 6.42 -12.44 -15.04
N LYS A 94 6.69 -13.41 -15.93
CA LYS A 94 7.03 -13.42 -17.38
C LYS A 94 8.32 -12.82 -17.97
N MET A 95 9.09 -11.92 -17.34
CA MET A 95 10.37 -11.46 -17.95
C MET A 95 11.63 -12.17 -17.46
N PHE A 96 11.61 -12.81 -16.29
CA PHE A 96 12.81 -13.38 -15.65
C PHE A 96 12.81 -14.92 -15.58
N GLY A 97 11.93 -15.58 -16.34
CA GLY A 97 11.67 -17.02 -16.23
C GLY A 97 10.61 -17.36 -15.18
N ASP A 98 10.14 -18.61 -15.18
CA ASP A 98 8.98 -19.08 -14.40
C ASP A 98 9.18 -19.10 -12.87
N ASP A 99 10.42 -18.82 -12.39
CA ASP A 99 10.82 -18.97 -10.99
C ASP A 99 11.39 -17.71 -10.33
N TYR A 100 11.40 -16.55 -11.00
CA TYR A 100 11.86 -15.31 -10.37
C TYR A 100 10.87 -14.86 -9.28
N LYS A 101 11.40 -14.68 -8.07
CA LYS A 101 10.65 -14.23 -6.89
C LYS A 101 11.27 -12.95 -6.34
N ASP A 102 10.41 -12.00 -6.04
CA ASP A 102 10.78 -10.75 -5.39
C ASP A 102 9.62 -10.27 -4.51
N PHE A 103 9.90 -9.35 -3.60
CA PHE A 103 8.84 -8.63 -2.90
C PHE A 103 8.16 -7.68 -3.90
N ILE A 104 6.83 -7.71 -3.92
CA ILE A 104 6.06 -6.73 -4.69
C ILE A 104 6.24 -5.39 -4.02
N VAL A 105 6.05 -5.26 -2.71
CA VAL A 105 6.38 -4.07 -1.91
C VAL A 105 7.27 -4.50 -0.76
N ASP A 106 8.53 -4.08 -0.80
CA ASP A 106 9.48 -4.37 0.29
C ASP A 106 9.12 -3.64 1.59
N GLU A 107 9.67 -4.13 2.71
CA GLU A 107 9.47 -3.53 4.03
C GLU A 107 9.77 -2.03 4.03
N LYS A 108 10.90 -1.62 3.44
CA LYS A 108 11.33 -0.22 3.43
C LYS A 108 10.28 0.69 2.77
N SER A 109 9.59 0.19 1.76
CA SER A 109 8.56 0.88 1.00
C SER A 109 7.18 0.81 1.67
N ALA A 110 6.94 -0.22 2.48
CA ALA A 110 5.68 -0.49 3.18
C ALA A 110 5.57 0.09 4.60
N ILE A 111 6.62 0.72 5.12
CA ILE A 111 6.60 1.34 6.45
C ILE A 111 6.42 2.86 6.39
N LEU A 112 5.67 3.40 7.36
CA LEU A 112 5.58 4.82 7.65
C LEU A 112 6.38 5.15 8.91
N ASP A 113 7.28 6.12 8.82
CA ASP A 113 8.11 6.53 9.95
C ASP A 113 7.26 7.06 11.12
N GLY A 114 7.56 6.61 12.33
CA GLY A 114 6.84 7.00 13.54
C GLY A 114 5.51 6.25 13.77
N TYR A 115 5.23 5.19 13.02
CA TYR A 115 4.10 4.27 13.26
C TYR A 115 4.57 2.84 13.49
N GLU A 116 3.70 2.03 14.08
CA GLU A 116 3.97 0.61 14.29
C GLU A 116 3.90 -0.15 12.96
N SER A 117 4.80 -1.11 12.79
CA SER A 117 4.84 -1.96 11.60
C SER A 117 5.13 -3.41 11.94
N TYR A 118 4.53 -4.33 11.19
CA TYR A 118 4.64 -5.76 11.41
C TYR A 118 4.76 -6.52 10.10
N GLY A 119 5.69 -7.46 10.03
CA GLY A 119 5.78 -8.37 8.90
C GLY A 119 4.81 -9.53 9.05
N LEU A 120 4.11 -9.88 7.98
CA LEU A 120 3.28 -11.08 7.91
C LEU A 120 4.00 -12.17 7.10
N LEU A 121 3.90 -13.43 7.52
CA LEU A 121 4.44 -14.60 6.84
C LEU A 121 3.67 -14.96 5.55
N PHE A 122 3.37 -13.94 4.76
CA PHE A 122 2.57 -13.92 3.55
C PHE A 122 3.38 -13.33 2.41
N ASP A 123 3.05 -13.74 1.20
CA ASP A 123 3.41 -13.01 -0.01
C ASP A 123 2.37 -11.91 -0.28
N HIS A 124 2.68 -10.99 -1.19
CA HIS A 124 1.83 -9.84 -1.49
C HIS A 124 0.39 -10.20 -1.89
N TYR A 125 0.18 -11.36 -2.51
CA TYR A 125 -1.13 -11.78 -2.99
C TYR A 125 -2.09 -12.17 -1.87
N GLN A 126 -1.54 -12.55 -0.73
CA GLN A 126 -2.27 -13.05 0.43
C GLN A 126 -2.76 -11.92 1.36
N PHE A 127 -2.40 -10.65 1.11
CA PHE A 127 -2.78 -9.53 1.99
C PHE A 127 -4.27 -9.19 1.98
N ASN A 128 -4.91 -9.30 0.81
CA ASN A 128 -6.23 -8.70 0.60
C ASN A 128 -7.23 -9.64 -0.09
N LYS A 129 -6.91 -10.94 -0.11
CA LYS A 129 -7.76 -11.97 -0.67
C LYS A 129 -7.74 -13.13 0.30
N PHE A 130 -8.91 -13.50 0.78
CA PHE A 130 -9.13 -14.88 1.15
C PHE A 130 -9.01 -15.66 -0.15
N SER A 131 -7.99 -16.50 -0.23
CA SER A 131 -7.65 -17.27 -1.42
C SER A 131 -8.87 -18.07 -1.90
N ASP A 132 -9.60 -18.59 -0.92
CA ASP A 132 -10.82 -19.38 -1.01
C ASP A 132 -11.42 -19.52 0.42
N PRO A 133 -12.58 -20.18 0.57
CA PRO A 133 -13.19 -20.42 1.89
C PRO A 133 -12.40 -21.34 2.83
N GLU A 134 -11.37 -22.04 2.34
CA GLU A 134 -10.48 -22.89 3.14
C GLU A 134 -9.21 -22.13 3.58
N ASP A 135 -9.07 -20.86 3.18
CA ASP A 135 -8.01 -19.97 3.65
C ASP A 135 -8.10 -19.84 5.18
N GLY A 136 -7.01 -20.11 5.90
CA GLY A 136 -6.99 -20.04 7.37
C GLY A 136 -7.31 -18.64 7.93
N ASN A 137 -7.29 -17.61 7.08
CA ASN A 137 -7.74 -16.27 7.42
C ASN A 137 -9.24 -16.05 7.17
N TRP A 138 -9.91 -16.88 6.35
CA TRP A 138 -11.37 -16.87 6.15
C TRP A 138 -12.05 -17.39 7.43
N ARG A 139 -12.71 -16.49 8.16
CA ARG A 139 -13.46 -16.80 9.38
C ARG A 139 -14.88 -16.27 9.31
#